data_AF-A0A931BZQ8-F1
#
_entry.id   AF-A0A931BZQ8-F1
#
_cell.length_a   1.000
_cell.length_b   1.000
_cell.length_c   1.000
_cell.angle_alpha   90.00
_cell.angle_beta   90.00
_cell.angle_gamma   90.00
#
_symmetry.space_group_name_H-M   'P 1'
#
loop_
_entity.id
_entity.type
_entity.pdbx_description
1 polymer ?
#
loop_
_entity_poly.entity_id
_entity_poly.type
_entity_poly.pdbx_seq_one_letter_code
_entity_poly.pdbx_strand_id
1 'polypeptide(L)'
;MKTKTSLKKRLLISLPLLLIGSGFVIWLILKPEYDYHYYKLNDCENSYLTAIIYWEPGERGVILAKGKHESLPTNDFLIYRGLSGFDAYFRAVATCENGTVIVNSIEHFFYKQKGSENIKPRVTYSDTYKKLREEGNGIEIEFY
;
A
#
# COMPACT_ATOMS: atom_id res chain seq x y z
N MET A 1 -59.01 -1.77 9.41
CA MET A 1 -58.50 -1.38 10.75
C MET A 1 -56.99 -1.09 10.64
N LYS A 2 -56.55 0.17 10.74
CA LYS A 2 -55.11 0.49 10.78
C LYS A 2 -54.61 0.34 12.22
N THR A 3 -53.90 -0.74 12.51
CA THR A 3 -53.21 -0.96 13.79
C THR A 3 -52.13 0.11 13.97
N LYS A 4 -52.40 1.13 14.81
CA LYS A 4 -51.39 2.10 15.23
C LYS A 4 -50.34 1.38 16.07
N THR A 5 -49.19 1.10 15.48
CA THR A 5 -48.00 0.63 16.22
C THR A 5 -47.66 1.63 17.32
N SER A 6 -47.69 1.16 18.57
CA SER A 6 -47.31 1.91 19.76
C SER A 6 -45.93 2.55 19.60
N LEU A 7 -45.77 3.79 20.05
CA LEU A 7 -44.53 4.59 19.96
C LEU A 7 -43.30 3.81 20.47
N LYS A 8 -43.48 2.99 21.53
CA LYS A 8 -42.44 2.12 22.10
C LYS A 8 -41.99 1.03 21.12
N LYS A 9 -42.92 0.43 20.38
CA LYS A 9 -42.61 -0.58 19.34
C LYS A 9 -41.92 0.05 18.13
N ARG A 10 -42.26 1.29 17.77
CA ARG A 10 -41.55 2.03 16.72
C ARG A 10 -40.11 2.33 17.13
N LEU A 11 -39.90 2.77 18.38
CA LEU A 11 -38.57 3.04 18.94
C LEU A 11 -37.70 1.78 19.05
N LEU A 12 -38.30 0.66 19.49
CA LEU A 12 -37.63 -0.65 19.60
C LEU A 12 -37.16 -1.21 18.25
N ILE A 13 -37.81 -0.83 17.15
CA ILE A 13 -37.44 -1.26 15.80
C ILE A 13 -36.51 -0.24 15.13
N SER A 14 -36.75 1.06 15.31
CA SER A 14 -35.95 2.11 14.68
C SER A 14 -34.55 2.23 15.26
N LEU A 15 -34.37 2.01 16.56
CA LEU A 15 -33.08 2.11 17.22
C LEU A 15 -32.04 1.08 16.70
N PRO A 16 -32.33 -0.24 16.62
CA PRO A 16 -31.38 -1.20 16.05
C PRO A 16 -31.12 -0.96 14.57
N LEU A 17 -32.13 -0.56 13.78
CA LEU A 17 -31.92 -0.17 12.39
C LEU A 17 -30.96 1.01 12.25
N LEU A 18 -31.05 2.00 13.14
CA LEU A 18 -30.17 3.16 13.15
C LEU A 18 -28.75 2.79 13.55
N LEU A 19 -28.58 1.88 14.53
CA LEU A 19 -27.26 1.36 14.94
C LEU A 19 -26.59 0.52 13.84
N ILE A 20 -27.36 -0.33 13.15
CA ILE A 20 -26.84 -1.11 12.02
C ILE A 20 -26.45 -0.16 10.88
N GLY A 21 -27.30 0.82 10.58
CA GLY A 21 -27.04 1.82 9.55
C GLY A 21 -25.79 2.64 9.84
N SER A 22 -25.64 3.15 11.07
CA SER A 22 -24.45 3.91 11.45
C SER A 22 -23.20 3.05 11.48
N GLY A 23 -23.28 1.80 11.97
CA GLY A 23 -22.17 0.85 11.93
C GLY A 23 -21.69 0.57 10.51
N PHE A 24 -22.62 0.40 9.56
CA PHE A 24 -22.28 0.20 8.15
C PHE A 24 -21.59 1.43 7.53
N VAL A 25 -22.09 2.64 7.81
CA VAL A 25 -21.47 3.89 7.34
C VAL A 25 -20.07 4.07 7.93
N ILE A 26 -19.90 3.80 9.23
CA ILE A 26 -18.59 3.85 9.89
C ILE A 26 -17.64 2.85 9.22
N TRP A 27 -18.09 1.62 8.96
CA TRP A 27 -17.28 0.61 8.29
C TRP A 27 -16.85 1.04 6.88
N LEU A 28 -17.75 1.66 6.10
CA LEU A 28 -17.41 2.18 4.77
C LEU A 28 -16.31 3.24 4.83
N ILE A 29 -16.30 4.11 5.85
CA ILE A 29 -15.30 5.16 6.02
C ILE A 29 -13.97 4.60 6.52
N LEU A 30 -14.01 3.56 7.36
CA LEU A 30 -12.82 2.99 7.98
C LEU A 30 -12.17 1.85 7.16
N LYS A 31 -12.84 1.37 6.11
CA LYS A 31 -12.31 0.29 5.28
C LYS A 31 -11.04 0.78 4.55
N PRO A 32 -9.93 0.03 4.62
CA PRO A 32 -8.74 0.40 3.89
C PRO A 32 -8.95 0.30 2.38
N GLU A 33 -8.35 1.25 1.67
CA GLU A 33 -8.29 1.27 0.21
C GLU A 33 -6.89 0.89 -0.26
N TYR A 34 -6.82 0.17 -1.37
CA TYR A 34 -5.58 -0.31 -1.96
C TYR A 34 -5.57 -0.02 -3.45
N ASP A 35 -4.50 0.63 -3.92
CA ASP A 35 -4.27 0.91 -5.33
C ASP A 35 -3.00 0.19 -5.80
N TYR A 36 -3.12 -0.59 -6.88
CA TYR A 36 -2.10 -1.54 -7.32
C TYR A 36 -1.43 -1.06 -8.61
N HIS A 37 -0.12 -0.88 -8.54
CA HIS A 37 0.74 -0.46 -9.65
C HIS A 37 1.74 -1.56 -9.98
N TYR A 38 1.90 -1.88 -11.26
CA TYR A 38 2.75 -2.99 -11.70
C TYR A 38 3.93 -2.48 -12.53
N TYR A 39 5.13 -2.85 -12.12
CA TYR A 39 6.38 -2.50 -12.78
C TYR A 39 7.07 -3.76 -13.26
N LYS A 40 7.37 -3.86 -14.56
CA LYS A 40 8.08 -5.01 -15.12
C LYS A 40 9.59 -4.80 -15.00
N LEU A 41 10.27 -5.54 -14.14
CA LEU A 41 11.73 -5.44 -13.97
C LEU A 41 12.44 -6.12 -15.15
N ASN A 42 13.23 -5.36 -15.91
CA ASN A 42 13.93 -5.89 -17.09
C ASN A 42 15.06 -6.87 -16.71
N ASP A 43 15.73 -6.62 -15.58
CA ASP A 43 16.96 -7.32 -15.18
C ASP A 43 16.72 -8.52 -14.25
N CYS A 44 15.47 -8.91 -14.08
CA CYS A 44 15.03 -9.98 -13.19
C CYS A 44 14.10 -10.87 -14.00
N GLU A 45 14.45 -12.14 -14.26
CA GLU A 45 13.74 -13.12 -15.11
C GLU A 45 12.22 -12.87 -15.27
N ASN A 46 11.82 -11.96 -16.18
CA ASN A 46 10.44 -11.49 -16.34
C ASN A 46 9.67 -11.22 -15.02
N SER A 47 10.35 -10.75 -13.99
CA SER A 47 9.75 -10.52 -12.68
C SER A 47 9.06 -9.16 -12.65
N TYR A 48 7.90 -9.12 -12.00
CA TYR A 48 7.21 -7.88 -11.71
C TYR A 48 7.62 -7.38 -10.32
N LEU A 49 7.48 -6.09 -10.10
CA LEU A 49 7.33 -5.49 -8.79
C LEU A 49 5.92 -4.92 -8.74
N THR A 50 5.17 -5.27 -7.69
CA THR A 50 3.89 -4.65 -7.39
C THR A 50 4.11 -3.59 -6.32
N ALA A 51 3.67 -2.37 -6.58
CA ALA A 51 3.57 -1.32 -5.58
C ALA A 51 2.09 -1.13 -5.22
N ILE A 52 1.78 -1.19 -3.93
CA ILE A 52 0.42 -1.09 -3.41
C ILE A 52 0.37 0.14 -2.53
N ILE A 53 -0.27 1.19 -3.00
CA ILE A 53 -0.59 2.34 -2.16
C ILE A 53 -1.76 1.93 -1.29
N TYR A 54 -1.61 2.05 0.03
CA TYR A 54 -2.72 1.82 0.94
C TYR A 54 -3.09 3.08 1.69
N TRP A 55 -4.38 3.22 1.94
CA TRP A 55 -4.94 4.26 2.78
C TRP A 55 -5.81 3.60 3.85
N GLU A 56 -5.52 3.88 5.11
CA GLU A 56 -6.33 3.52 6.25
C GLU A 56 -6.49 4.74 7.18
N PRO A 57 -7.49 4.76 8.06
CA PRO A 57 -7.72 5.88 8.96
C PRO A 57 -6.48 6.21 9.81
N GLY A 58 -5.82 7.33 9.49
CA GLY A 58 -4.63 7.81 10.18
C GLY A 58 -3.29 7.33 9.61
N GLU A 59 -3.28 6.51 8.56
CA GLU A 59 -2.05 6.03 7.92
C GLU A 59 -2.21 5.90 6.39
N ARG A 60 -1.25 6.45 5.65
CA ARG A 60 -1.10 6.21 4.20
C ARG A 60 0.34 5.75 3.93
N GLY A 61 0.48 4.73 3.11
CA GLY A 61 1.78 4.12 2.85
C GLY A 61 1.85 3.39 1.52
N VAL A 62 3.00 2.77 1.28
CA VAL A 62 3.33 2.01 0.08
C VAL A 62 3.88 0.66 0.50
N ILE A 63 3.30 -0.42 -0.02
CA ILE A 63 3.85 -1.77 0.06
C ILE A 63 4.52 -2.07 -1.28
N LEU A 64 5.80 -2.44 -1.26
CA LEU A 64 6.52 -2.89 -2.43
C LEU A 64 6.73 -4.40 -2.33
N ALA A 65 6.25 -5.15 -3.30
CA ALA A 65 6.28 -6.62 -3.28
C ALA A 65 6.90 -7.17 -4.56
N LYS A 66 7.76 -8.17 -4.42
CA LYS A 66 8.28 -8.93 -5.56
C LYS A 66 7.16 -9.79 -6.15
N GLY A 67 7.01 -9.76 -7.46
CA GLY A 67 5.97 -10.47 -8.22
C GLY A 67 4.80 -9.58 -8.61
N LYS A 68 3.87 -10.15 -9.38
CA LYS A 68 2.60 -9.53 -9.74
C LYS A 68 1.53 -10.01 -8.76
N HIS A 69 0.96 -9.10 -7.98
CA HIS A 69 -0.01 -9.44 -6.93
C HIS A 69 -1.36 -8.77 -7.19
N GLU A 70 -2.43 -9.56 -7.23
CA GLU A 70 -3.82 -9.07 -7.34
C GLU A 70 -4.48 -8.87 -5.96
N SER A 71 -3.78 -9.27 -4.89
CA SER A 71 -4.19 -9.14 -3.50
C SER A 71 -2.99 -8.76 -2.63
N LEU A 72 -3.21 -8.48 -1.35
CA LEU A 72 -2.10 -8.21 -0.44
C LEU A 72 -1.08 -9.35 -0.41
N PRO A 73 0.23 -9.05 -0.51
CA PRO A 73 1.28 -10.05 -0.49
C PRO A 73 1.42 -10.64 0.92
N THR A 74 1.72 -11.94 1.00
CA THR A 74 1.97 -12.62 2.28
C THR A 74 3.46 -12.68 2.64
N ASN A 75 4.34 -12.50 1.66
CA ASN A 75 5.79 -12.62 1.76
C ASN A 75 6.48 -11.74 0.69
N ASP A 76 7.81 -11.61 0.80
CA ASP A 76 8.65 -10.84 -0.13
C ASP A 76 8.14 -9.42 -0.39
N PHE A 77 7.85 -8.69 0.68
CA PHE A 77 7.45 -7.29 0.60
C PHE A 77 8.10 -6.38 1.66
N LEU A 78 8.14 -5.09 1.31
CA LEU A 78 8.58 -3.96 2.12
C LEU A 78 7.42 -3.00 2.33
N ILE A 79 7.32 -2.39 3.51
CA ILE A 79 6.32 -1.37 3.82
C ILE A 79 7.00 -0.04 4.11
N TYR A 80 6.56 1.01 3.44
CA TYR A 80 6.86 2.39 3.77
C TYR A 80 5.59 3.08 4.27
N ARG A 81 5.62 3.64 5.48
CA ARG A 81 4.44 4.25 6.14
C ARG A 81 4.42 5.79 6.08
N GLY A 82 5.39 6.39 5.39
CA GLY A 82 5.61 7.83 5.40
C GLY A 82 4.84 8.60 4.31
N LEU A 83 3.84 8.00 3.65
CA LEU A 83 3.07 8.65 2.58
C LEU A 83 1.89 9.49 3.14
N SER A 84 1.96 9.90 4.41
CA SER A 84 0.91 10.62 5.11
C SER A 84 1.21 12.12 5.11
N GLY A 85 0.33 12.93 4.53
CA GLY A 85 0.52 14.38 4.39
C GLY A 85 -0.03 14.90 3.06
N PHE A 86 -0.16 16.23 2.93
CA PHE A 86 -0.60 16.86 1.68
C PHE A 86 0.52 16.94 0.64
N ASP A 87 1.77 16.96 1.11
CA ASP A 87 3.01 17.06 0.34
C ASP A 87 3.85 15.77 0.41
N ALA A 88 3.27 14.69 0.93
CA ALA A 88 3.94 13.42 1.03
C ALA A 88 4.21 12.87 -0.37
N TYR A 89 5.47 12.57 -0.67
CA TYR A 89 5.86 11.94 -1.91
C TYR A 89 6.69 10.70 -1.59
N PHE A 90 6.58 9.69 -2.43
CA PHE A 90 7.43 8.52 -2.38
C PHE A 90 8.18 8.39 -3.68
N ARG A 91 9.49 8.13 -3.57
CA ARG A 91 10.33 7.87 -4.72
C ARG A 91 11.39 6.82 -4.41
N ALA A 92 11.49 5.82 -5.27
CA ALA A 92 12.52 4.79 -5.18
C ALA A 92 12.89 4.28 -6.57
N VAL A 93 14.06 3.65 -6.68
CA VAL A 93 14.48 2.93 -7.89
C VAL A 93 14.61 1.46 -7.56
N ALA A 94 13.81 0.62 -8.20
CA ALA A 94 13.92 -0.82 -8.07
C ALA A 94 14.91 -1.37 -9.09
N THR A 95 15.86 -2.16 -8.61
CA THR A 95 16.82 -2.94 -9.41
C THR A 95 16.72 -4.42 -9.05
N CYS A 96 17.41 -5.28 -9.79
CA CYS A 96 17.51 -6.70 -9.46
C CYS A 96 18.98 -7.12 -9.38
N GLU A 97 19.32 -7.83 -8.30
CA GLU A 97 20.65 -8.38 -8.07
C GLU A 97 20.52 -9.85 -7.71
N ASN A 98 21.05 -10.74 -8.56
CA ASN A 98 20.99 -12.20 -8.34
C ASN A 98 19.57 -12.71 -8.03
N GLY A 99 18.56 -12.19 -8.74
CA GLY A 99 17.15 -12.55 -8.52
C GLY A 99 16.50 -11.93 -7.28
N THR A 100 17.22 -11.12 -6.50
CA THR A 100 16.68 -10.34 -5.38
C THR A 100 16.33 -8.94 -5.87
N VAL A 101 15.12 -8.47 -5.57
CA VAL A 101 14.71 -7.09 -5.87
C VAL A 101 15.32 -6.16 -4.83
N ILE A 102 16.06 -5.16 -5.30
CA ILE A 102 16.65 -4.13 -4.44
C ILE A 102 15.89 -2.83 -4.64
N VAL A 103 15.28 -2.34 -3.58
CA VAL A 103 14.60 -1.04 -3.57
C VAL A 103 15.58 0.01 -3.07
N ASN A 104 16.11 0.81 -4.00
CA ASN A 104 17.08 1.87 -3.72
C ASN A 104 16.34 3.17 -3.41
N SER A 105 16.70 3.83 -2.30
CA SER A 105 16.12 5.11 -1.88
C SER A 105 17.14 5.98 -1.18
N ILE A 106 16.94 7.30 -1.16
CA ILE A 106 17.86 8.22 -0.47
C ILE A 106 17.61 8.23 1.04
N GLU A 107 16.35 8.30 1.49
CA GLU A 107 16.01 8.54 2.91
C GLU A 107 14.86 7.66 3.43
N HIS A 108 14.31 6.77 2.60
CA HIS A 108 13.16 5.97 3.01
C HIS A 108 13.56 4.82 3.95
N PHE A 109 12.92 4.79 5.12
CA PHE A 109 12.98 3.65 6.03
C PHE A 109 11.86 2.67 5.68
N PHE A 110 12.23 1.47 5.26
CA PHE A 110 11.29 0.40 4.94
C PHE A 110 11.22 -0.63 6.08
N TYR A 111 10.02 -1.02 6.46
CA TYR A 111 9.78 -2.19 7.30
C TYR A 111 9.78 -3.43 6.42
N LYS A 112 10.67 -4.37 6.70
CA LYS A 112 10.73 -5.65 6.00
C LYS A 112 9.87 -6.68 6.72
N GLN A 113 8.92 -7.28 6.01
CA GLN A 113 8.12 -8.36 6.59
C GLN A 113 8.98 -9.60 6.85
N LYS A 114 8.73 -10.28 7.97
CA LYS A 114 9.38 -11.57 8.29
C LYS A 114 9.13 -12.58 7.17
N GLY A 115 10.19 -13.25 6.71
CA GLY A 115 10.14 -14.18 5.57
C GLY A 115 10.28 -13.52 4.19
N SER A 116 10.54 -12.21 4.13
CA SER A 116 10.92 -11.51 2.90
C SER A 116 12.42 -11.57 2.70
N GLU A 117 12.87 -12.46 1.82
CA GLU A 117 14.29 -12.69 1.52
C GLU A 117 14.65 -12.19 0.12
N ASN A 118 13.67 -12.19 -0.79
CA ASN A 118 13.85 -11.87 -2.20
C ASN A 118 13.56 -10.40 -2.54
N ILE A 119 13.33 -9.56 -1.53
CA ILE A 119 13.27 -8.11 -1.65
C ILE A 119 14.02 -7.44 -0.49
N LYS A 120 14.81 -6.42 -0.78
CA LYS A 120 15.64 -5.72 0.22
C LYS A 120 15.64 -4.21 -0.02
N PRO A 121 15.53 -3.40 1.04
CA PRO A 121 15.77 -1.97 0.93
C PRO A 121 17.28 -1.71 0.88
N ARG A 122 17.69 -0.69 0.13
CA ARG A 122 19.03 -0.15 0.15
C ARG A 122 18.94 1.37 0.21
N VAL A 123 19.55 1.94 1.25
CA VAL A 123 19.77 3.39 1.31
C VAL A 123 21.01 3.71 0.47
N THR A 124 20.86 4.61 -0.50
CA THR A 124 21.93 4.98 -1.45
C THR A 124 22.19 6.48 -1.42
N TYR A 125 23.45 6.87 -1.56
CA TYR A 125 23.84 8.28 -1.70
C TYR A 125 23.28 8.90 -2.98
N SER A 126 23.07 10.22 -2.95
CA SER A 126 22.46 11.02 -4.04
C SER A 126 23.05 10.72 -5.41
N ASP A 127 24.38 10.67 -5.54
CA ASP A 127 25.04 10.45 -6.84
C ASP A 127 24.79 9.03 -7.40
N THR A 128 24.79 8.01 -6.52
CA THR A 128 24.51 6.63 -6.94
C THR A 128 23.05 6.48 -7.32
N TYR A 129 22.15 7.07 -6.52
CA TYR A 129 20.72 7.09 -6.80
C TYR A 129 20.43 7.78 -8.15
N LYS A 130 21.06 8.93 -8.39
CA LYS A 130 20.93 9.69 -9.63
C LYS A 130 21.35 8.87 -10.84
N LYS A 131 22.48 8.15 -10.76
CA LYS A 131 22.94 7.24 -11.82
C LYS A 131 21.95 6.12 -12.08
N LEU A 132 21.48 5.43 -11.03
CA LEU A 132 20.50 4.34 -11.17
C LEU A 132 19.21 4.82 -11.87
N ARG A 133 18.78 6.04 -11.56
CA ARG A 133 17.60 6.66 -12.17
C ARG A 133 17.84 7.13 -13.61
N GLU A 134 18.90 7.88 -13.85
CA GLU A 134 19.13 8.60 -15.12
C GLU A 134 19.79 7.73 -16.19
N GLU A 135 20.59 6.74 -15.79
CA GLU A 135 21.27 5.81 -16.71
C GLU A 135 20.38 4.60 -17.06
N GLY A 136 19.16 4.52 -16.50
CA GLY A 136 18.17 3.49 -16.84
C GLY A 136 18.49 2.10 -16.29
N ASN A 137 19.40 1.98 -15.32
CA ASN A 137 19.83 0.73 -14.69
C ASN A 137 18.80 0.19 -13.67
N GLY A 138 17.58 0.71 -13.67
CA GLY A 138 16.50 0.37 -12.76
C GLY A 138 15.18 1.00 -13.17
N ILE A 139 14.13 0.69 -12.42
CA ILE A 139 12.79 1.23 -12.65
C ILE A 139 12.44 2.20 -11.53
N GLU A 140 12.14 3.44 -11.93
CA GLU A 140 11.65 4.46 -11.02
C GLU A 140 10.19 4.17 -10.63
N ILE A 141 9.95 4.29 -9.33
CA ILE A 141 8.65 4.16 -8.68
C ILE A 141 8.40 5.48 -7.98
N GLU A 142 7.31 6.14 -8.33
CA GLU A 142 6.98 7.46 -7.84
C GLU A 142 5.50 7.58 -7.54
N PHE A 143 5.17 8.09 -6.35
CA PHE A 143 3.81 8.35 -5.91
C PHE A 143 3.72 9.70 -5.18
N TYR A 144 2.54 10.32 -5.29
CA TYR A 144 2.13 11.57 -4.66
C TYR A 144 0.83 11.32 -3.87
#